data_AF-X1JT24-F1
#
_entry.id   AF-X1JT24-F1
#
_cell.length_a   1.000
_cell.length_b   1.000
_cell.length_c   1.000
_cell.angle_alpha   90.00
_cell.angle_beta   90.00
_cell.angle_gamma   90.00
#
_symmetry.space_group_name_H-M   'P 1'
#
loop_
_entity.id
_entity.type
_entity.pdbx_description
1 polymer ?
#
loop_
_entity_poly.entity_id
_entity_poly.type
_entity_poly.pdbx_seq_one_letter_code
_entity_poly.pdbx_strand_id
1 'polypeptide(L)'
;MGIVGKIIFQTATRNIGLGAYIFPILLLFLGIVIFFNYKPLNPYHKLFGISFLFIIFLIFIHLRLLLLENSYSLAMKGAGGGLLGYYFANSLYLYFGTKGAYLVLISLSLISALFITKVSYFYIFGNLGNKIKIILNNIYNILKNIGTRIFKISKRKKEPDYQEYETDEIPKKIFKI
;
A
#
# COMPACT_ATOMS: atom_id res chain seq x y z
N MET A 1 25.27 3.60 28.68
CA MET A 1 25.69 4.26 27.42
C MET A 1 26.87 5.16 27.75
N GLY A 2 28.00 5.05 27.04
CA GLY A 2 29.15 5.94 27.28
C GLY A 2 28.84 7.40 26.92
N ILE A 3 29.64 8.34 27.45
CA ILE A 3 29.47 9.80 27.23
C ILE A 3 29.43 10.14 25.74
N VAL A 4 30.37 9.60 24.96
CA VAL A 4 30.44 9.80 23.50
C VAL A 4 29.18 9.30 22.81
N GLY A 5 28.71 8.09 23.16
CA GLY A 5 27.50 7.50 22.60
C GLY A 5 26.25 8.34 22.90
N LYS A 6 26.15 8.89 24.10
CA LYS A 6 25.05 9.78 24.49
C LYS A 6 25.04 11.05 23.65
N ILE A 7 26.20 11.68 23.41
CA ILE A 7 26.31 12.90 22.60
C ILE A 7 25.91 12.63 21.14
N ILE A 8 26.43 11.54 20.55
CA ILE A 8 26.11 11.16 19.17
C ILE A 8 24.61 10.91 19.03
N PHE A 9 24.04 10.12 19.94
CA PHE A 9 22.62 9.76 19.91
C PHE A 9 21.71 10.97 20.11
N GLN A 10 22.01 11.84 21.07
CA GLN A 10 21.24 13.07 21.28
C GLN A 10 21.33 14.01 20.09
N THR A 11 22.51 14.15 19.49
CA THR A 11 22.69 15.00 18.30
C THR A 11 21.95 14.43 17.10
N ALA A 12 22.01 13.11 16.88
CA ALA A 12 21.31 12.45 15.80
C ALA A 12 19.78 12.54 15.97
N THR A 13 19.26 12.15 17.14
CA THR A 13 17.81 12.23 17.42
C THR A 13 17.30 13.66 17.35
N ARG A 14 18.05 14.66 17.82
CA ARG A 14 17.65 16.08 17.65
C ARG A 14 17.49 16.48 16.18
N ASN A 15 18.41 16.06 15.31
CA ASN A 15 18.40 16.47 13.90
C ASN A 15 17.37 15.69 13.07
N ILE A 16 17.39 14.36 13.15
CA ILE A 16 16.60 13.47 12.29
C ILE A 16 15.49 12.72 13.02
N GLY A 17 15.29 12.96 14.32
CA GLY A 17 14.19 12.40 15.11
C GLY A 17 14.22 10.87 15.14
N LEU A 18 13.06 10.28 14.85
CA LEU A 18 12.88 8.83 14.67
C LEU A 18 13.78 8.26 13.56
N GLY A 19 14.20 9.10 12.61
CA GLY A 19 15.20 8.74 11.61
C GLY A 19 16.51 8.24 12.19
N ALA A 20 16.89 8.66 13.40
CA ALA A 20 18.12 8.22 14.05
C ALA A 20 18.15 6.70 14.35
N TYR A 21 16.98 6.07 14.48
CA TYR A 21 16.87 4.61 14.65
C TYR A 21 16.83 3.87 13.31
N ILE A 22 16.29 4.50 12.28
CA ILE A 22 16.17 3.91 10.93
C ILE A 22 17.50 4.01 10.17
N PHE A 23 18.23 5.10 10.34
CA PHE A 23 19.50 5.37 9.69
C PHE A 23 20.54 4.24 9.85
N PRO A 24 20.83 3.70 11.05
CA PRO A 24 21.78 2.60 11.19
C PRO A 24 21.31 1.31 10.50
N ILE A 25 20.00 1.03 10.47
CA ILE A 25 19.44 -0.11 9.72
C ILE A 25 19.68 0.07 8.22
N LEU A 26 19.51 1.31 7.73
CA LEU A 26 19.73 1.67 6.33
C LEU A 26 21.21 1.55 5.93
N LEU A 27 22.13 1.95 6.82
CA LEU A 27 23.57 1.72 6.64
C LEU A 27 23.92 0.24 6.64
N LEU A 28 23.34 -0.55 7.55
CA LEU A 28 23.57 -1.99 7.61
C LEU A 28 23.12 -2.67 6.32
N PHE A 29 21.94 -2.32 5.82
CA PHE A 29 21.45 -2.83 4.53
C PHE A 29 22.39 -2.46 3.38
N LEU A 30 22.85 -1.20 3.33
CA LEU A 30 23.80 -0.76 2.32
C LEU A 30 25.14 -1.52 2.41
N GLY A 31 25.63 -1.76 3.62
CA GLY A 31 26.84 -2.56 3.87
C GLY A 31 26.69 -3.99 3.37
N ILE A 32 25.54 -4.63 3.62
CA ILE A 32 25.24 -5.99 3.11
C ILE A 32 25.23 -6.02 1.58
N VAL A 33 24.57 -5.05 0.93
CA VAL A 33 24.51 -4.98 -0.54
C VAL A 33 25.92 -4.88 -1.13
N ILE A 34 26.78 -4.07 -0.53
CA ILE A 34 28.19 -3.93 -0.95
C ILE A 34 28.97 -5.23 -0.69
N PHE A 35 28.75 -5.87 0.45
CA PHE A 35 29.40 -7.13 0.83
C PHE A 35 29.12 -8.26 -0.18
N PHE A 36 27.90 -8.33 -0.72
CA PHE A 36 27.53 -9.29 -1.77
C PHE A 36 28.03 -8.91 -3.18
N ASN A 37 28.97 -7.96 -3.30
CA ASN A 37 29.52 -7.47 -4.58
C ASN A 37 28.45 -7.01 -5.57
N TYR A 38 27.29 -6.58 -5.09
CA TYR A 38 26.24 -6.05 -5.95
C TYR A 38 26.67 -4.68 -6.45
N LYS A 39 27.09 -4.61 -7.72
CA LYS A 39 27.48 -3.38 -8.40
C LYS A 39 26.32 -2.89 -9.26
N PRO A 40 25.43 -2.02 -8.73
CA PRO A 40 24.39 -1.44 -9.57
C PRO A 40 25.03 -0.59 -10.66
N LEU A 41 24.49 -0.65 -11.87
CA LEU A 41 24.98 0.10 -13.05
C LEU A 41 25.12 1.62 -12.82
N ASN A 42 24.34 2.17 -11.89
CA ASN A 42 24.50 3.56 -11.43
C ASN A 42 24.03 3.64 -9.95
N PRO A 43 24.96 3.58 -8.97
CA PRO A 43 24.64 3.60 -7.55
C PRO A 43 24.20 5.00 -7.08
N TYR A 44 24.80 6.06 -7.64
CA TYR A 44 24.60 7.43 -7.19
C TYR A 44 23.15 7.88 -7.34
N HIS A 45 22.50 7.61 -8.47
CA HIS A 45 21.09 7.95 -8.64
C HIS A 45 20.18 7.19 -7.66
N LYS A 46 20.47 5.91 -7.41
CA LYS A 46 19.66 5.09 -6.50
C LYS A 46 19.82 5.55 -5.06
N LEU A 47 21.05 5.88 -4.65
CA LEU A 47 21.34 6.46 -3.34
C LEU A 47 20.67 7.82 -3.17
N PHE A 48 20.76 8.70 -4.16
CA PHE A 48 20.07 9.99 -4.14
C PHE A 48 18.55 9.81 -3.97
N GLY A 49 17.94 8.90 -4.73
CA GLY A 49 16.53 8.56 -4.59
C GLY A 49 16.19 8.11 -3.17
N ILE A 50 16.93 7.14 -2.62
CA ILE A 50 16.70 6.61 -1.26
C ILE A 50 16.87 7.70 -0.20
N SER A 51 17.95 8.50 -0.28
CA SER A 51 18.19 9.61 0.65
C SER A 51 17.11 10.68 0.58
N PHE A 52 16.64 11.01 -0.63
CA PHE A 52 15.56 11.95 -0.82
C PHE A 52 14.23 11.41 -0.26
N LEU A 53 13.95 10.12 -0.47
CA LEU A 53 12.77 9.44 0.11
C LEU A 53 12.82 9.46 1.64
N PHE A 54 14.00 9.25 2.22
CA PHE A 54 14.21 9.31 3.66
C PHE A 54 13.91 10.70 4.22
N ILE A 55 14.36 11.77 3.56
CA ILE A 55 14.05 13.15 3.97
C ILE A 55 12.53 13.39 3.91
N ILE A 56 11.87 13.01 2.81
CA ILE A 56 10.41 13.11 2.65
C ILE A 56 9.68 12.38 3.78
N PHE A 57 10.16 11.19 4.16
CA PHE A 57 9.60 10.41 5.25
C PHE A 57 9.72 11.11 6.61
N LEU A 58 10.86 11.76 6.91
CA LEU A 58 11.02 12.56 8.13
C LEU A 58 10.03 13.73 8.17
N ILE A 59 9.86 14.42 7.05
CA ILE A 59 8.91 15.54 6.92
C ILE A 59 7.48 15.04 7.12
N PHE A 60 7.12 13.93 6.50
CA PHE A 60 5.79 13.31 6.62
C PHE A 60 5.43 12.98 8.07
N ILE A 61 6.37 12.39 8.82
CA ILE A 61 6.17 12.11 10.24
C ILE A 61 5.98 13.41 11.03
N HIS A 62 6.81 14.42 10.78
CA HIS A 62 6.77 15.67 11.55
C HIS A 62 5.53 16.50 11.23
N LEU A 63 5.04 16.48 9.99
CA LEU A 63 3.82 17.18 9.56
C LEU A 63 2.60 16.75 10.38
N ARG A 64 2.51 15.47 10.75
CA ARG A 64 1.47 14.97 11.67
C ARG A 64 1.65 15.50 13.09
N LEU A 65 2.89 15.69 13.54
CA LEU A 65 3.22 16.22 14.87
C LEU A 65 3.00 17.73 15.00
N LEU A 66 2.94 18.46 13.87
CA LEU A 66 2.73 19.90 13.85
C LEU A 66 1.37 20.33 14.41
N LEU A 67 0.41 19.40 14.46
CA LEU A 67 -0.92 19.59 15.06
C LEU A 67 -0.88 19.69 16.59
N LEU A 68 0.23 19.33 17.24
CA LEU A 68 0.38 19.45 18.69
C LEU A 68 0.93 20.82 19.10
N GLU A 69 0.38 21.36 20.18
CA GLU A 69 0.95 22.52 20.88
C GLU A 69 2.38 22.17 21.34
N ASN A 70 3.37 22.96 20.93
CA ASN A 70 4.82 22.77 21.17
C ASN A 70 5.57 21.80 20.23
N SER A 71 5.16 21.67 18.96
CA SER A 71 5.88 20.89 17.94
C SER A 71 7.40 21.17 17.85
N TYR A 72 7.85 22.43 18.02
CA TYR A 72 9.28 22.76 18.03
C TYR A 72 10.03 22.14 19.23
N SER A 73 9.45 22.20 20.42
CA SER A 73 10.05 21.60 21.63
C SER A 73 10.13 20.07 21.50
N LEU A 74 9.11 19.47 20.89
CA LEU A 74 9.11 18.05 20.54
C LEU A 74 10.23 17.71 19.54
N ALA A 75 10.42 18.54 18.51
CA ALA A 75 11.53 18.39 17.56
C ALA A 75 12.90 18.45 18.25
N MET A 76 13.09 19.40 19.17
CA MET A 76 14.32 19.56 19.94
C MET A 76 14.63 18.37 20.86
N LYS A 77 13.58 17.69 21.36
CA LYS A 77 13.71 16.43 22.11
C LYS A 77 13.91 15.20 21.21
N GLY A 78 13.93 15.39 19.89
CA GLY A 78 14.13 14.33 18.90
C GLY A 78 12.87 13.51 18.58
N ALA A 79 11.68 14.07 18.81
CA ALA A 79 10.43 13.44 18.41
C ALA A 79 10.14 13.67 16.91
N GLY A 80 9.33 12.77 16.34
CA GLY A 80 8.90 12.85 14.94
C GLY A 80 10.08 12.82 13.96
N GLY A 81 10.13 13.76 13.01
CA GLY A 81 11.23 13.92 12.06
C GLY A 81 12.43 14.74 12.57
N GLY A 82 12.47 15.11 13.86
CA GLY A 82 13.50 15.99 14.42
C GLY A 82 13.42 17.42 13.87
N LEU A 83 14.50 18.17 14.01
CA LEU A 83 14.60 19.54 13.49
C LEU A 83 14.49 19.61 11.96
N LEU A 84 15.11 18.67 11.23
CA LEU A 84 14.99 18.64 9.76
C LEU A 84 13.53 18.48 9.35
N GLY A 85 12.84 17.49 9.92
CA GLY A 85 11.41 17.29 9.68
C GLY A 85 10.59 18.52 10.05
N TYR A 86 10.89 19.17 11.18
CA TYR A 86 10.18 20.37 11.65
C TYR A 86 10.28 21.52 10.66
N TYR A 87 11.49 21.94 10.27
CA TYR A 87 11.66 23.11 9.41
C TYR A 87 10.98 22.94 8.07
N PHE A 88 11.20 21.80 7.41
CA PHE A 88 10.57 21.52 6.12
C PHE A 88 9.06 21.32 6.24
N ALA A 89 8.57 20.61 7.27
CA ALA A 89 7.13 20.42 7.47
C ALA A 89 6.42 21.74 7.78
N ASN A 90 7.03 22.60 8.61
CA ASN A 90 6.51 23.92 8.93
C ASN A 90 6.47 24.81 7.68
N SER A 91 7.53 24.82 6.86
CA SER A 91 7.52 25.52 5.58
C SER A 91 6.40 25.02 4.67
N LEU A 92 6.28 23.70 4.45
CA LEU A 92 5.21 23.13 3.62
C LEU A 92 3.81 23.47 4.16
N TYR A 93 3.63 23.44 5.48
CA TYR A 93 2.38 23.81 6.12
C TYR A 93 2.03 25.29 5.91
N LEU A 94 3.01 26.19 6.03
CA LEU A 94 2.80 27.63 5.81
C LEU A 94 2.39 27.94 4.36
N TYR A 95 2.98 27.26 3.37
CA TYR A 95 2.68 27.53 1.96
C TYR A 95 1.43 26.81 1.45
N PHE A 96 1.13 25.60 1.91
CA PHE A 96 0.10 24.73 1.32
C PHE A 96 -0.98 24.26 2.30
N GLY A 97 -0.84 24.56 3.60
CA GLY A 97 -1.67 23.97 4.66
C GLY A 97 -1.42 22.46 4.82
N THR A 98 -2.17 21.81 5.72
CA THR A 98 -1.99 20.37 6.01
C THR A 98 -2.26 19.49 4.78
N LYS A 99 -3.43 19.67 4.14
CA LYS A 99 -3.85 18.84 2.99
C LYS A 99 -2.93 19.03 1.79
N GLY A 100 -2.57 20.28 1.48
CA GLY A 100 -1.68 20.59 0.36
C GLY A 100 -0.25 20.12 0.61
N ALA A 101 0.26 20.21 1.83
CA ALA A 101 1.57 19.67 2.19
C ALA A 101 1.67 18.15 1.96
N TYR A 102 0.62 17.38 2.30
CA TYR A 102 0.58 15.95 1.98
C TYR A 102 0.57 15.68 0.47
N LEU A 103 -0.17 16.46 -0.31
CA LEU A 103 -0.20 16.32 -1.77
C LEU A 103 1.20 16.53 -2.35
N VAL A 104 1.89 17.60 -1.93
CA VAL A 104 3.27 17.89 -2.34
C VAL A 104 4.22 16.76 -1.93
N LEU A 105 4.13 16.25 -0.69
CA LEU A 105 4.96 15.14 -0.23
C LEU A 105 4.72 13.85 -1.04
N ILE A 106 3.48 13.55 -1.40
CA ILE A 106 3.14 12.40 -2.26
C ILE A 106 3.77 12.57 -3.64
N SER A 107 3.66 13.76 -4.25
CA SER A 107 4.30 14.07 -5.53
C SER A 107 5.82 13.93 -5.47
N LEU A 108 6.46 14.46 -4.42
CA LEU A 108 7.90 14.33 -4.21
C LEU A 108 8.32 12.87 -3.98
N SER A 109 7.49 12.09 -3.28
CA SER A 109 7.72 10.66 -3.06
C SER A 109 7.70 9.88 -4.38
N LEU A 110 6.77 10.21 -5.28
CA LEU A 110 6.77 9.67 -6.64
C LEU A 110 8.02 10.08 -7.42
N ILE A 111 8.47 11.33 -7.33
CA ILE A 111 9.71 11.74 -7.98
C ILE A 111 10.90 10.96 -7.43
N SER A 112 10.97 10.78 -6.11
CA SER A 112 12.01 9.98 -5.46
C SER A 112 12.01 8.52 -5.90
N ALA A 113 10.84 7.89 -5.98
CA ALA A 113 10.71 6.50 -6.41
C ALA A 113 11.14 6.28 -7.88
N LEU A 114 11.00 7.29 -8.76
CA LEU A 114 11.56 7.23 -10.13
C LEU A 114 13.08 7.07 -10.11
N PHE A 115 13.77 7.82 -9.25
CA PHE A 115 15.23 7.72 -9.11
C PHE A 115 15.66 6.33 -8.62
N ILE A 116 14.83 5.66 -7.81
CA ILE A 116 15.12 4.33 -7.28
C ILE A 116 14.90 3.25 -8.34
N THR A 117 13.75 3.27 -9.02
CA THR A 117 13.35 2.21 -9.96
C THR A 117 14.06 2.32 -11.30
N LYS A 118 14.44 3.52 -11.74
CA LYS A 118 14.94 3.81 -13.10
C LYS A 118 13.98 3.39 -14.22
N VAL A 119 12.74 3.04 -13.86
CA VAL A 119 11.70 2.60 -14.78
C VAL A 119 10.66 3.71 -14.82
N SER A 120 10.28 4.10 -16.03
CA SER A 120 9.22 5.08 -16.24
C SER A 120 7.90 4.57 -15.66
N TYR A 121 7.16 5.44 -14.98
CA TYR A 121 5.83 5.11 -14.48
C TYR A 121 4.90 4.61 -15.58
N PHE A 122 5.01 5.15 -16.79
CA PHE A 122 4.19 4.71 -17.94
C PHE A 122 4.37 3.22 -18.25
N TYR A 123 5.58 2.69 -18.11
CA TYR A 123 5.84 1.26 -18.30
C TYR A 123 5.16 0.41 -17.21
N ILE A 124 5.23 0.86 -15.96
CA ILE A 124 4.60 0.17 -14.82
C ILE A 124 3.06 0.20 -14.96
N PHE A 125 2.48 1.37 -15.28
CA PHE A 125 1.03 1.53 -15.45
C PHE A 125 0.49 0.73 -16.63
N GLY A 126 1.23 0.65 -17.75
CA GLY A 126 0.84 -0.17 -18.90
C GLY A 126 0.76 -1.67 -18.55
N ASN A 127 1.80 -2.18 -17.89
CA ASN A 127 1.85 -3.59 -17.48
C ASN A 127 0.81 -3.92 -16.40
N LEU A 128 0.56 -2.99 -15.47
CA LEU A 128 -0.45 -3.13 -14.42
C LEU A 128 -1.87 -3.10 -15.00
N GLY A 129 -2.14 -2.19 -15.95
CA GLY A 129 -3.44 -2.10 -16.63
C GLY A 129 -3.82 -3.38 -17.37
N ASN A 130 -2.85 -4.01 -18.05
CA ASN A 130 -3.08 -5.30 -18.73
C ASN A 130 -3.41 -6.42 -17.72
N LYS A 131 -2.72 -6.48 -16.57
CA LYS A 131 -3.05 -7.43 -15.50
C LYS A 131 -4.44 -7.17 -14.90
N ILE A 132 -4.80 -5.92 -14.67
CA ILE A 132 -6.12 -5.53 -14.14
C ILE A 132 -7.23 -5.95 -15.11
N LYS A 133 -7.05 -5.71 -16.42
CA LYS A 133 -8.03 -6.16 -17.44
C LYS A 133 -8.25 -7.67 -17.41
N ILE A 134 -7.18 -8.46 -17.25
CA ILE A 134 -7.29 -9.92 -17.13
C ILE A 134 -8.09 -10.31 -15.88
N ILE A 135 -7.80 -9.69 -14.73
CA ILE A 135 -8.52 -9.94 -13.47
C ILE A 135 -10.00 -9.57 -13.61
N LEU A 136 -10.30 -8.40 -14.18
CA LEU A 136 -11.68 -7.94 -14.40
C LEU A 136 -12.44 -8.86 -15.35
N ASN A 137 -11.82 -9.32 -16.43
CA ASN A 137 -12.44 -10.25 -17.36
C ASN A 137 -12.73 -11.61 -16.69
N ASN A 138 -11.80 -12.10 -15.84
CA ASN A 138 -12.04 -13.31 -15.05
C ASN A 138 -13.22 -13.16 -14.08
N ILE A 139 -13.29 -12.04 -13.35
CA ILE A 139 -14.39 -11.78 -12.41
C ILE A 139 -15.72 -11.66 -13.15
N TYR A 140 -15.74 -10.94 -14.27
CA TYR A 140 -16.94 -10.80 -15.11
C TYR A 140 -17.44 -12.15 -15.63
N ASN A 141 -16.55 -13.00 -16.13
CA ASN A 141 -16.89 -14.34 -16.62
C ASN A 141 -17.43 -15.25 -15.50
N ILE A 142 -16.87 -15.16 -14.29
CA ILE A 142 -17.36 -15.87 -13.11
C ILE A 142 -18.78 -15.41 -12.72
N LEU A 143 -19.01 -14.09 -12.63
CA LEU A 143 -20.32 -13.51 -12.32
C LEU A 143 -21.37 -13.90 -13.37
N LYS A 144 -21.01 -13.84 -14.66
CA LYS A 144 -21.90 -14.24 -15.76
C LYS A 144 -22.27 -15.73 -15.70
N ASN A 145 -21.30 -16.60 -15.41
CA ASN A 145 -21.54 -18.04 -15.26
C ASN A 145 -22.41 -18.38 -14.04
N ILE A 146 -22.30 -17.61 -12.96
CA ILE A 146 -23.16 -17.77 -11.77
C ILE A 146 -24.59 -17.29 -12.06
N GLY A 147 -24.75 -16.12 -12.67
CA GLY A 147 -26.08 -15.59 -13.02
C GLY A 147 -26.86 -16.50 -13.97
N THR A 148 -26.19 -17.05 -14.98
CA THR A 148 -26.80 -18.01 -15.93
C THR A 148 -27.19 -19.34 -15.26
N ARG A 149 -26.38 -19.86 -14.33
CA ARG A 149 -26.73 -21.04 -13.53
C ARG A 149 -27.95 -20.80 -12.64
N ILE A 150 -28.02 -19.66 -11.97
CA ILE A 150 -29.15 -19.29 -11.10
C ILE A 150 -30.43 -19.11 -11.93
N PHE A 151 -30.36 -18.45 -13.09
CA PHE A 151 -31.49 -18.30 -14.00
C PHE A 151 -32.00 -19.65 -14.52
N LYS A 152 -31.09 -20.57 -14.88
CA LYS A 152 -31.44 -21.93 -15.34
C LYS A 152 -32.13 -22.74 -14.24
N ILE A 153 -31.65 -22.64 -12.99
CA ILE A 153 -32.28 -23.28 -11.82
C ILE A 153 -33.67 -22.68 -11.54
N SER A 154 -33.82 -21.36 -11.64
CA SER A 154 -35.12 -20.70 -11.45
C SER A 154 -36.15 -21.07 -12.54
N LYS A 155 -35.71 -21.37 -13.77
CA LYS A 155 -36.60 -21.75 -14.88
C LYS A 155 -37.05 -23.22 -14.76
N ARG A 156 -36.17 -24.11 -14.30
CA ARG A 156 -36.48 -25.54 -14.07
C ARG A 156 -37.49 -25.79 -12.94
N LYS A 157 -37.65 -24.84 -12.01
CA LYS A 157 -38.59 -24.94 -10.89
C LYS A 157 -40.02 -24.45 -11.22
N LYS A 158 -40.25 -23.95 -12.45
CA LYS A 158 -41.54 -23.37 -12.90
C LYS A 158 -42.32 -24.25 -13.89
N GLU A 159 -41.80 -25.40 -14.28
CA GLU A 159 -42.47 -26.35 -15.17
C GLU A 159 -43.28 -27.33 -14.29
N PRO A 160 -44.63 -27.29 -14.31
CA PRO A 160 -45.44 -28.16 -13.46
C PRO A 160 -45.28 -29.62 -13.89
N ASP A 161 -45.03 -30.48 -12.91
CA ASP A 161 -44.91 -31.93 -13.04
C ASP A 161 -46.30 -32.53 -13.32
N TYR A 162 -46.64 -32.71 -14.59
CA TYR A 162 -47.86 -33.40 -14.99
C TYR A 162 -47.62 -34.91 -14.81
N GLN A 163 -48.03 -35.45 -13.67
CA GLN A 163 -48.15 -36.90 -13.47
C GLN A 163 -49.35 -37.39 -14.28
N GLU A 164 -49.07 -38.20 -15.30
CA GLU A 164 -50.07 -38.92 -16.09
C GLU A 164 -50.72 -39.97 -15.17
N TYR A 165 -52.01 -39.80 -14.89
CA TYR A 165 -52.78 -40.74 -14.07
C TYR A 165 -52.95 -42.05 -14.86
N GLU A 166 -52.19 -43.07 -14.48
CA GLU A 166 -52.38 -44.44 -14.95
C GLU A 166 -53.75 -44.94 -14.44
N THR A 167 -54.67 -45.21 -15.36
CA THR A 167 -56.00 -45.77 -15.04
C THR A 167 -55.81 -47.19 -14.51
N ASP A 168 -55.77 -47.34 -13.19
CA ASP A 168 -55.73 -48.64 -12.54
C ASP A 168 -57.03 -49.42 -12.84
N GLU A 169 -56.90 -50.48 -13.65
CA GLU A 169 -57.94 -51.47 -13.90
C GLU A 169 -58.33 -52.14 -12.56
N ILE A 170 -59.58 -51.97 -12.13
CA ILE A 170 -60.15 -52.62 -10.95
C ILE A 170 -60.30 -54.12 -11.24
N PRO A 171 -59.61 -55.05 -10.53
CA PRO A 171 -59.86 -56.47 -10.71
C PRO A 171 -61.12 -56.89 -9.96
N LYS A 172 -62.15 -57.28 -10.70
CA LYS A 172 -63.35 -57.96 -10.16
C LYS A 172 -62.96 -59.31 -9.53
N LYS A 173 -62.95 -59.39 -8.20
CA LYS A 173 -63.08 -60.65 -7.42
C LYS A 173 -64.30 -60.52 -6.53
N ILE A 174 -65.45 -61.04 -6.96
CA ILE A 174 -66.01 -62.34 -6.54
C ILE A 174 -66.04 -62.47 -5.01
N PHE A 175 -67.13 -62.01 -4.40
CA PHE A 175 -67.61 -62.59 -3.15
C PHE A 175 -68.80 -63.50 -3.49
N LYS A 176 -68.64 -64.77 -3.12
CA LYS A 176 -69.61 -65.85 -3.21
C LYS A 176 -69.84 -66.34 -1.79
N ILE A 177 -71.11 -66.63 -1.49
CA ILE A 177 -71.72 -67.12 -0.24
C ILE A 177 -72.19 -66.00 0.70
#